data_AF-A0A354FNE1-F1
#
_entry.id   AF-A0A354FNE1-F1
#
_cell.length_a   1.000
_cell.length_b   1.000
_cell.length_c   1.000
_cell.angle_alpha   90.00
_cell.angle_beta   90.00
_cell.angle_gamma   90.00
#
_symmetry.space_group_name_H-M   'P 1'
#
loop_
_entity.id
_entity.type
_entity.pdbx_description
1 polymer ?
#
loop_
_entity_poly.entity_id
_entity_poly.type
_entity_poly.pdbx_seq_one_letter_code
_entity_poly.pdbx_strand_id
1 'polypeptide(L)'
;MQAPIWYALAKDEVRYVGEPVVAVLAETVAQAVDAAEMVEVNYETLPAVGTIEQAASPDAPQIWKGAPGNVLIRMELGDQDKTEKALSQSAHVTRLELKNNRLVGNALEPRASVCERDPQTGRFTLYAGHQSPTGLRESLAKNIFNWDLKQLRVVVGHLGGGFGIRAETYPEEILTVYAASKQNRPVKWCASRTEDFVGTVHGRDQINSAELACDAQGRIQALKIDTLGNAGAYPTGGVCIPLVVGTKITTSLYHVPTFYYDARMYLTNTMPMGAYRGAGRPEMIYLIERLIQKTAEEMGIDPIEFRRRNFIPAQSMPYTTAIGEVYDSGRFS
;
A
#
# COMPACT_ATOMS: atom_id res chain seq x y z
N MET A 1 5.28 14.37 -13.57
CA MET A 1 4.82 15.09 -12.36
C MET A 1 5.75 14.74 -11.22
N GLN A 2 6.19 15.70 -10.41
CA GLN A 2 7.03 15.44 -9.25
C GLN A 2 6.13 15.11 -8.05
N ALA A 3 6.32 13.95 -7.44
CA ALA A 3 5.58 13.56 -6.25
C ALA A 3 6.08 14.32 -5.00
N PRO A 4 5.27 14.47 -3.93
CA PRO A 4 5.74 15.08 -2.68
C PRO A 4 6.86 14.22 -2.08
N ILE A 5 7.91 14.86 -1.59
CA ILE A 5 9.03 14.18 -0.93
C ILE A 5 8.65 13.92 0.52
N TRP A 6 8.75 12.67 0.95
CA TRP A 6 8.58 12.30 2.36
C TRP A 6 9.90 12.46 3.11
N TYR A 7 10.03 13.55 3.86
CA TYR A 7 11.20 13.82 4.69
C TYR A 7 11.12 13.05 6.02
N ALA A 8 12.28 12.75 6.61
CA ALA A 8 12.35 12.09 7.92
C ALA A 8 11.78 12.97 9.06
N LEU A 9 11.83 14.29 8.90
CA LEU A 9 11.08 15.24 9.71
C LEU A 9 10.37 16.17 8.74
N ALA A 10 9.11 16.50 9.01
CA ALA A 10 8.31 17.37 8.18
C ALA A 10 9.06 18.68 7.90
N LYS A 11 9.02 19.11 6.65
CA LYS A 11 9.64 20.35 6.19
C LYS A 11 8.55 21.24 5.61
N ASP A 12 8.45 22.46 6.15
CA ASP A 12 7.50 23.52 5.79
C ASP A 12 6.03 23.19 6.10
N GLU A 13 5.56 21.95 5.85
CA GLU A 13 4.18 21.52 6.03
C GLU A 13 4.11 20.11 6.65
N VAL A 14 3.20 19.92 7.61
CA VAL A 14 2.76 18.60 8.08
C VAL A 14 1.55 18.16 7.28
N ARG A 15 1.59 16.96 6.70
CA ARG A 15 0.56 16.43 5.80
C ARG A 15 -0.30 15.36 6.43
N TYR A 16 0.09 14.76 7.55
CA TYR A 16 -0.76 13.81 8.26
C TYR A 16 -0.56 13.85 9.78
N VAL A 17 -1.59 13.46 10.53
CA VAL A 17 -1.50 13.33 11.98
C VAL A 17 -0.55 12.19 12.34
N GLY A 18 0.50 12.49 13.11
CA GLY A 18 1.56 11.55 13.46
C GLY A 18 2.84 11.70 12.61
N GLU A 19 2.91 12.67 11.70
CA GLU A 19 4.14 12.97 10.97
C GLU A 19 5.22 13.55 11.92
N PRO A 20 6.43 12.96 11.97
CA PRO A 20 7.49 13.48 12.83
C PRO A 20 7.90 14.91 12.44
N VAL A 21 8.04 15.82 13.42
CA VAL A 21 8.46 17.22 13.19
C VAL A 21 9.80 17.56 13.82
N VAL A 22 10.09 16.99 15.00
CA VAL A 22 11.33 17.19 15.75
C VAL A 22 11.78 15.86 16.32
N ALA A 23 13.10 15.66 16.38
CA ALA A 23 13.72 14.52 17.06
C ALA A 23 14.56 15.02 18.24
N VAL A 24 14.31 14.46 19.43
CA VAL A 24 15.04 14.79 20.66
C VAL A 24 15.97 13.66 21.03
N LEU A 25 17.22 13.99 21.37
CA LEU A 25 18.20 13.06 21.92
C LEU A 25 18.45 13.36 23.39
N ALA A 26 18.40 12.33 24.21
CA ALA A 26 18.73 12.39 25.63
C ALA A 26 19.43 11.11 26.09
N GLU A 27 19.91 11.09 27.34
CA GLU A 27 20.61 9.93 27.90
C GLU A 27 19.64 8.81 28.30
N THR A 28 18.38 9.16 28.58
CA THR A 28 17.32 8.22 28.94
C THR A 28 16.04 8.49 28.15
N VAL A 29 15.19 7.48 28.04
CA VAL A 29 13.87 7.62 27.39
C VAL A 29 12.99 8.64 28.12
N ALA A 30 13.00 8.64 29.46
CA ALA A 30 12.22 9.60 30.25
C ALA A 30 12.62 11.05 29.94
N GLN A 31 13.93 11.34 29.94
CA GLN A 31 14.41 12.67 29.56
C GLN A 31 14.05 13.05 28.12
N ALA A 32 14.09 12.10 27.18
CA ALA A 32 13.74 12.37 25.79
C ALA A 32 12.25 12.73 25.64
N VAL A 33 11.37 12.03 26.38
CA VAL A 33 9.93 12.33 26.43
C VAL A 33 9.68 13.68 27.07
N ASP A 34 10.23 13.93 28.27
CA ASP A 34 10.08 15.21 28.97
C ASP A 34 10.56 16.38 28.10
N ALA A 35 11.70 16.21 27.42
CA ALA A 35 12.24 17.23 26.53
C ALA A 35 11.44 17.39 25.22
N ALA A 36 10.81 16.34 24.70
CA ALA A 36 9.91 16.45 23.55
C ALA A 36 8.64 17.25 23.88
N GLU A 37 8.08 17.08 25.07
CA GLU A 37 6.91 17.87 25.54
C GLU A 37 7.22 19.36 25.75
N MET A 38 8.49 19.72 25.93
CA MET A 38 8.95 21.11 26.01
C MET A 38 9.12 21.78 24.64
N VAL A 39 9.02 21.04 23.53
CA VAL A 39 9.16 21.61 22.18
C VAL A 39 7.86 22.29 21.78
N GLU A 40 7.90 23.61 21.62
CA GLU A 40 6.79 24.39 21.07
C GLU A 40 6.88 24.45 19.54
N VAL A 41 5.80 24.06 18.86
CA VAL A 41 5.67 24.17 17.40
C VAL A 41 4.43 24.98 17.06
N ASN A 42 4.62 26.07 16.32
CA ASN A 42 3.52 26.92 15.87
C ASN A 42 3.06 26.50 14.48
N TYR A 43 1.77 26.21 14.33
CA TYR A 43 1.16 25.79 13.07
C TYR A 43 0.17 26.85 12.57
N GLU A 44 0.15 27.05 11.25
CA GLU A 44 -1.00 27.59 10.55
C GLU A 44 -1.84 26.42 10.04
N THR A 45 -3.10 26.32 10.48
CA THR A 45 -3.97 25.21 10.08
C THR A 45 -4.45 25.38 8.64
N LEU A 46 -4.24 24.35 7.82
CA LEU A 46 -4.71 24.29 6.45
C LEU A 46 -5.92 23.34 6.31
N PRO A 47 -6.77 23.51 5.28
CA PRO A 47 -7.80 22.53 4.95
C PRO A 47 -7.19 21.15 4.67
N ALA A 48 -7.80 20.09 5.22
CA ALA A 48 -7.30 18.72 5.11
C ALA A 48 -8.36 17.76 4.56
N VAL A 49 -7.88 16.68 3.94
CA VAL A 49 -8.69 15.65 3.27
C VAL A 49 -8.37 14.29 3.87
N GLY A 50 -9.29 13.69 4.63
CA GLY A 50 -9.03 12.45 5.35
C GLY A 50 -9.42 11.17 4.62
N THR A 51 -10.17 11.27 3.51
CA THR A 51 -10.79 10.14 2.83
C THR A 51 -10.64 10.23 1.31
N ILE A 52 -10.77 9.10 0.62
CA ILE A 52 -10.70 9.02 -0.84
C ILE A 52 -11.83 9.82 -1.48
N GLU A 53 -13.05 9.71 -0.93
CA GLU A 53 -14.23 10.43 -1.42
C GLU A 53 -14.05 11.94 -1.32
N GLN A 54 -13.50 12.44 -0.21
CA GLN A 54 -13.16 13.85 -0.07
C GLN A 54 -12.06 14.27 -1.05
N ALA A 55 -11.05 13.43 -1.28
CA ALA A 55 -9.93 13.74 -2.18
C ALA A 55 -10.34 13.79 -3.64
N ALA A 56 -11.28 12.92 -4.03
CA ALA A 56 -11.81 12.83 -5.38
C ALA A 56 -12.89 13.87 -5.70
N SER A 57 -13.34 14.64 -4.70
CA SER A 57 -14.32 15.71 -4.90
C SER A 57 -13.74 16.84 -5.77
N PRO A 58 -14.51 17.41 -6.72
CA PRO A 58 -14.06 18.56 -7.51
C PRO A 58 -13.63 19.78 -6.68
N ASP A 59 -14.22 19.92 -5.48
CA ASP A 59 -13.96 21.03 -4.54
C ASP A 59 -12.88 20.68 -3.48
N ALA A 60 -12.21 19.54 -3.62
CA ALA A 60 -11.19 19.11 -2.66
C ALA A 60 -10.03 20.12 -2.62
N PRO A 61 -9.54 20.50 -1.42
CA PRO A 61 -8.32 21.30 -1.35
C PRO A 61 -7.16 20.49 -1.95
N GLN A 62 -6.33 21.19 -2.73
CA GLN A 62 -5.20 20.60 -3.42
C GLN A 62 -4.06 20.32 -2.43
N ILE A 63 -3.72 19.05 -2.20
CA ILE A 63 -2.67 18.65 -1.26
C ILE A 63 -1.27 18.93 -1.83
N TRP A 64 -1.08 18.69 -3.12
CA TRP A 64 0.20 18.83 -3.78
C TRP A 64 0.06 19.32 -5.21
N LYS A 65 0.76 20.39 -5.57
CA LYS A 65 0.70 20.99 -6.92
C LYS A 65 1.08 20.00 -8.03
N GLY A 66 1.95 19.03 -7.72
CA GLY A 66 2.36 17.98 -8.65
C GLY A 66 1.36 16.84 -8.82
N ALA A 67 0.15 16.92 -8.25
CA ALA A 67 -0.90 15.92 -8.39
C ALA A 67 -2.29 16.60 -8.54
N PRO A 68 -2.59 17.23 -9.69
CA PRO A 68 -3.85 17.93 -9.92
C PRO A 68 -5.08 17.07 -9.60
N GLY A 69 -6.05 17.63 -8.88
CA GLY A 69 -7.24 16.89 -8.42
C GLY A 69 -6.91 15.78 -7.41
N ASN A 70 -5.78 15.91 -6.72
CA ASN A 70 -5.21 14.95 -5.79
C ASN A 70 -4.89 13.56 -6.40
N VAL A 71 -4.96 13.38 -7.72
CA VAL A 71 -4.61 12.12 -8.39
C VAL A 71 -3.09 12.05 -8.56
N LEU A 72 -2.44 11.22 -7.76
CA LEU A 72 -0.99 11.01 -7.81
C LEU A 72 -0.59 10.19 -9.04
N ILE A 73 -1.33 9.12 -9.32
CA ILE A 73 -1.08 8.21 -10.43
C ILE A 73 -2.39 7.54 -10.85
N ARG A 74 -2.57 7.39 -12.16
CA ARG A 74 -3.66 6.63 -12.78
C ARG A 74 -3.07 5.54 -13.66
N MET A 75 -3.68 4.37 -13.66
CA MET A 75 -3.32 3.27 -14.55
C MET A 75 -4.57 2.64 -15.13
N GLU A 76 -4.57 2.46 -16.44
CA GLU A 76 -5.60 1.75 -17.19
C GLU A 76 -5.02 0.48 -17.78
N LEU A 77 -5.78 -0.60 -17.78
CA LEU A 77 -5.34 -1.91 -18.26
C LEU A 77 -6.51 -2.69 -18.87
N GLY A 78 -6.21 -3.46 -19.92
CA GLY A 78 -7.22 -4.24 -20.65
C GLY A 78 -7.78 -3.51 -21.87
N ASP A 79 -8.93 -3.95 -22.35
CA ASP A 79 -9.56 -3.46 -23.58
C ASP A 79 -10.92 -2.84 -23.25
N GLN A 80 -10.95 -1.51 -23.14
CA GLN A 80 -12.14 -0.76 -22.73
C GLN A 80 -13.30 -0.99 -23.71
N ASP A 81 -13.05 -0.81 -25.01
CA ASP A 81 -14.07 -0.88 -26.05
C ASP A 81 -14.70 -2.27 -26.12
N LYS A 82 -13.89 -3.34 -26.08
CA LYS A 82 -14.42 -4.71 -26.06
C LYS A 82 -15.21 -5.01 -24.80
N THR A 83 -14.74 -4.54 -23.65
CA THR A 83 -15.40 -4.75 -22.36
C THR A 83 -16.75 -4.04 -22.33
N GLU A 84 -16.83 -2.79 -22.78
CA GLU A 84 -18.07 -2.01 -22.86
C GLU A 84 -19.06 -2.60 -23.86
N LYS A 85 -18.57 -3.06 -25.02
CA LYS A 85 -19.39 -3.77 -25.99
C LYS A 85 -19.99 -5.04 -25.38
N ALA A 86 -19.17 -5.87 -24.73
CA ALA A 86 -19.63 -7.10 -24.09
C ALA A 86 -20.64 -6.83 -22.97
N LEU A 87 -20.43 -5.80 -22.15
CA LEU A 87 -21.41 -5.34 -21.15
C LEU A 87 -22.76 -4.97 -21.79
N SER A 88 -22.75 -4.21 -22.88
CA SER A 88 -23.99 -3.75 -23.55
C SER A 88 -24.78 -4.86 -24.25
N GLN A 89 -24.12 -5.96 -24.63
CA GLN A 89 -24.71 -7.07 -25.40
C GLN A 89 -25.05 -8.30 -24.55
N SER A 90 -24.61 -8.33 -23.30
CA SER A 90 -24.81 -9.46 -22.40
C SER A 90 -26.26 -9.58 -21.93
N ALA A 91 -26.68 -10.81 -21.64
CA ALA A 91 -28.04 -11.06 -21.16
C ALA A 91 -28.23 -10.58 -19.70
N HIS A 92 -27.14 -10.58 -18.92
CA HIS A 92 -27.15 -10.14 -17.53
C HIS A 92 -25.88 -9.35 -17.19
N VAL A 93 -26.03 -8.29 -16.39
CA VAL A 93 -24.90 -7.52 -15.86
C VAL A 93 -25.11 -7.25 -14.37
N THR A 94 -24.23 -7.81 -13.55
CA THR A 94 -24.21 -7.55 -12.11
C THR A 94 -23.25 -6.40 -11.82
N ARG A 95 -23.67 -5.46 -10.94
CA ARG A 95 -22.85 -4.35 -10.46
C ARG A 95 -22.62 -4.42 -8.97
N LEU A 96 -21.43 -4.10 -8.50
CA LEU A 96 -21.09 -4.10 -7.08
C LEU A 96 -20.08 -3.00 -6.75
N GLU A 97 -20.32 -2.25 -5.69
CA GLU A 97 -19.34 -1.38 -5.05
C GLU A 97 -18.94 -1.98 -3.70
N LEU A 98 -17.63 -2.01 -3.40
CA LEU A 98 -17.09 -2.46 -2.12
C LEU A 98 -16.04 -1.48 -1.61
N LYS A 99 -16.09 -1.22 -0.30
CA LYS A 99 -15.05 -0.49 0.42
C LYS A 99 -14.16 -1.46 1.19
N ASN A 100 -12.89 -1.51 0.85
CA ASN A 100 -11.87 -2.17 1.66
C ASN A 100 -11.36 -1.16 2.68
N ASN A 101 -11.83 -1.27 3.93
CA ASN A 101 -11.41 -0.38 5.01
C ASN A 101 -9.89 -0.35 5.19
N ARG A 102 -9.37 0.81 5.55
CA ARG A 102 -7.99 0.99 5.98
C ARG A 102 -7.66 0.15 7.20
N LEU A 103 -6.51 -0.52 7.19
CA LEU A 103 -6.05 -1.37 8.30
C LEU A 103 -4.63 -1.03 8.74
N VAL A 104 -4.39 -1.13 10.04
CA VAL A 104 -3.05 -1.04 10.65
C VAL A 104 -2.50 -2.45 10.84
N GLY A 105 -1.23 -2.67 10.50
CA GLY A 105 -0.59 -3.98 10.64
C GLY A 105 -0.43 -4.43 12.11
N ASN A 106 -0.24 -3.48 13.02
CA ASN A 106 -0.26 -3.60 14.48
C ASN A 106 0.49 -4.84 15.03
N ALA A 107 1.75 -5.00 14.65
CA ALA A 107 2.60 -6.09 15.15
C ALA A 107 2.79 -5.99 16.67
N LEU A 108 2.86 -7.13 17.38
CA LEU A 108 2.93 -7.15 18.85
C LEU A 108 4.18 -6.43 19.37
N GLU A 109 5.30 -6.55 18.66
CA GLU A 109 6.47 -5.73 18.86
C GLU A 109 6.28 -4.38 18.13
N PRO A 110 6.45 -3.21 18.78
CA PRO A 110 6.56 -1.92 18.11
C PRO A 110 7.85 -1.80 17.29
N ARG A 111 7.92 -0.90 16.31
CA ARG A 111 9.17 -0.62 15.59
C ARG A 111 10.24 -0.09 16.56
N ALA A 112 11.48 -0.51 16.33
CA ALA A 112 12.65 -0.09 17.09
C ALA A 112 13.91 -0.17 16.22
N SER A 113 14.87 0.67 16.55
CA SER A 113 16.17 0.70 15.87
C SER A 113 17.29 1.09 16.84
N VAL A 114 18.49 0.55 16.60
CA VAL A 114 19.72 0.93 17.30
C VAL A 114 20.81 1.09 16.26
N CYS A 115 21.45 2.25 16.20
CA CYS A 115 22.61 2.45 15.35
C CYS A 115 23.84 2.72 16.22
N GLU A 116 24.91 2.01 15.94
CA GLU A 116 26.23 2.22 16.53
C GLU A 116 27.27 2.45 15.43
N ARG A 117 28.37 3.11 15.79
CA ARG A 117 29.52 3.32 14.92
C ARG A 117 30.72 2.62 15.52
N ASP A 118 31.34 1.74 14.75
CA ASP A 118 32.60 1.11 15.11
C ASP A 118 33.69 2.20 15.20
N PRO A 119 34.34 2.41 16.37
CA PRO A 119 35.33 3.46 16.55
C PRO A 119 36.64 3.20 15.78
N GLN A 120 36.94 1.95 15.44
CA GLN A 120 38.15 1.57 14.72
C GLN A 120 37.96 1.69 13.21
N THR A 121 36.84 1.17 12.69
CA THR A 121 36.59 1.12 11.24
C THR A 121 35.74 2.28 10.73
N GLY A 122 35.07 3.00 11.64
CA GLY A 122 34.13 4.06 11.30
C GLY A 122 32.81 3.56 10.69
N ARG A 123 32.63 2.24 10.57
CA ARG A 123 31.44 1.61 9.97
C ARG A 123 30.24 1.68 10.90
N PHE A 124 29.07 2.00 10.35
CA PHE A 124 27.81 1.98 11.07
C PHE A 124 27.18 0.58 11.05
N THR A 125 26.64 0.15 12.20
CA THR A 125 25.77 -1.03 12.30
C THR A 125 24.40 -0.59 12.79
N LEU A 126 23.37 -0.77 11.97
CA LEU A 126 21.97 -0.57 12.30
C LEU A 126 21.33 -1.91 12.63
N TYR A 127 20.85 -2.06 13.86
CA TYR A 127 19.95 -3.10 14.28
C TYR A 127 18.52 -2.59 14.11
N ALA A 128 17.71 -3.23 13.28
CA ALA A 128 16.33 -2.79 13.04
C ALA A 128 15.41 -3.99 12.78
N GLY A 129 14.15 -3.84 13.15
CA GLY A 129 13.13 -4.84 12.86
C GLY A 129 12.61 -4.70 11.42
N HIS A 130 13.28 -5.27 10.41
CA HIS A 130 12.94 -5.06 8.99
C HIS A 130 12.82 -6.37 8.18
N GLN A 131 11.89 -6.43 7.21
CA GLN A 131 11.61 -7.59 6.36
C GLN A 131 12.47 -7.67 5.10
N SER A 132 13.16 -6.58 4.75
CA SER A 132 14.10 -6.50 3.63
C SER A 132 15.40 -5.81 4.08
N PRO A 133 16.31 -6.50 4.79
CA PRO A 133 17.53 -5.88 5.33
C PRO A 133 18.45 -5.30 4.24
N THR A 134 18.52 -5.95 3.08
CA THR A 134 19.28 -5.46 1.93
C THR A 134 18.63 -4.21 1.32
N GLY A 135 17.31 -4.20 1.17
CA GLY A 135 16.56 -3.03 0.70
C GLY A 135 16.70 -1.82 1.64
N LEU A 136 16.59 -2.04 2.96
CA LEU A 136 16.81 -0.98 3.95
C LEU A 136 18.23 -0.43 3.87
N ARG A 137 19.24 -1.31 3.77
CA ARG A 137 20.63 -0.88 3.62
C ARG A 137 20.84 -0.03 2.37
N GLU A 138 20.28 -0.45 1.24
CA GLU A 138 20.40 0.31 -0.02
C GLU A 138 19.68 1.66 0.05
N SER A 139 18.47 1.68 0.60
CA SER A 139 17.70 2.90 0.82
C SER A 139 18.47 3.91 1.67
N LEU A 140 18.91 3.49 2.87
CA LEU A 140 19.63 4.36 3.79
C LEU A 140 20.99 4.78 3.21
N ALA A 141 21.83 3.83 2.81
CA ALA A 141 23.19 4.16 2.40
C ALA A 141 23.19 4.91 1.06
N LYS A 142 22.61 4.37 -0.01
CA LYS A 142 22.72 4.98 -1.34
C LYS A 142 21.76 6.15 -1.51
N ASN A 143 20.48 5.95 -1.22
CA ASN A 143 19.44 6.90 -1.64
C ASN A 143 19.30 8.08 -0.68
N ILE A 144 19.61 7.89 0.61
CA ILE A 144 19.38 8.90 1.65
C ILE A 144 20.70 9.57 2.07
N PHE A 145 21.71 8.78 2.46
CA PHE A 145 22.98 9.33 2.97
C PHE A 145 24.07 9.50 1.90
N ASN A 146 23.85 8.97 0.69
CA ASN A 146 24.85 8.95 -0.40
C ASN A 146 26.21 8.36 0.03
N TRP A 147 26.14 7.19 0.65
CA TRP A 147 27.21 6.40 1.20
C TRP A 147 27.48 5.13 0.37
N ASP A 148 28.73 4.66 0.37
CA ASP A 148 29.06 3.30 -0.05
C ASP A 148 28.37 2.28 0.87
N LEU A 149 27.82 1.20 0.30
CA LEU A 149 27.16 0.11 1.03
C LEU A 149 28.04 -0.53 2.11
N LYS A 150 29.36 -0.46 2.01
CA LYS A 150 30.28 -0.98 3.03
C LYS A 150 30.25 -0.16 4.32
N GLN A 151 29.86 1.12 4.25
CA GLN A 151 29.81 2.02 5.40
C GLN A 151 28.64 1.71 6.35
N LEU A 152 27.61 1.02 5.87
CA LEU A 152 26.43 0.64 6.66
C LEU A 152 26.23 -0.87 6.65
N ARG A 153 26.11 -1.48 7.82
CA ARG A 153 25.63 -2.85 8.02
C ARG A 153 24.22 -2.77 8.61
N VAL A 154 23.29 -3.50 8.03
CA VAL A 154 21.96 -3.71 8.63
C VAL A 154 21.92 -5.12 9.21
N VAL A 155 21.49 -5.25 10.46
CA VAL A 155 21.31 -6.52 11.17
C VAL A 155 19.86 -6.61 11.63
N VAL A 156 19.20 -7.70 11.25
CA VAL A 156 17.83 -8.00 11.69
C VAL A 156 17.89 -9.22 12.60
N GLY A 157 17.42 -9.07 13.83
CA GLY A 157 17.33 -10.15 14.82
C GLY A 157 15.99 -10.89 14.75
N HIS A 158 15.52 -11.36 15.90
CA HIS A 158 14.15 -11.86 16.01
C HIS A 158 13.15 -10.72 15.80
N LEU A 159 12.04 -11.02 15.14
CA LEU A 159 11.00 -10.05 14.79
C LEU A 159 9.67 -10.47 15.44
N GLY A 160 9.08 -9.61 16.26
CA GLY A 160 7.78 -9.82 16.90
C GLY A 160 6.58 -9.52 15.97
N GLY A 161 6.70 -9.93 14.70
CA GLY A 161 5.72 -9.71 13.64
C GLY A 161 6.10 -8.56 12.69
N GLY A 162 5.78 -8.75 11.40
CA GLY A 162 6.04 -7.76 10.36
C GLY A 162 4.87 -7.56 9.40
N PHE A 163 4.20 -8.63 8.99
CA PHE A 163 2.94 -8.58 8.22
C PHE A 163 2.96 -7.75 6.92
N GLY A 164 4.14 -7.38 6.40
CA GLY A 164 4.34 -6.54 5.23
C GLY A 164 4.71 -5.09 5.57
N ILE A 165 4.27 -4.58 6.71
CA ILE A 165 4.43 -3.17 7.09
C ILE A 165 5.88 -2.82 7.43
N ARG A 166 6.74 -3.80 7.72
CA ARG A 166 8.16 -3.60 8.03
C ARG A 166 9.08 -3.80 6.82
N ALA A 167 8.59 -3.53 5.62
CA ALA A 167 9.37 -3.57 4.38
C ALA A 167 9.72 -2.17 3.84
N GLU A 168 9.12 -1.12 4.41
CA GLU A 168 9.36 0.28 4.07
C GLU A 168 10.49 0.85 4.94
N THR A 169 11.26 1.80 4.38
CA THR A 169 12.20 2.61 5.16
C THR A 169 11.45 3.72 5.87
N TYR A 170 11.62 3.79 7.18
CA TYR A 170 10.90 4.74 8.03
C TYR A 170 11.75 5.93 8.47
N PRO A 171 11.13 7.10 8.72
CA PRO A 171 11.79 8.26 9.28
C PRO A 171 12.72 7.96 10.47
N GLU A 172 12.32 7.08 11.37
CA GLU A 172 13.01 6.82 12.62
C GLU A 172 14.31 6.01 12.42
N GLU A 173 14.38 5.18 11.38
CA GLU A 173 15.62 4.49 10.98
C GLU A 173 16.63 5.49 10.40
N ILE A 174 16.15 6.46 9.61
CA ILE A 174 16.96 7.56 9.07
C ILE A 174 17.52 8.40 10.23
N LEU A 175 16.65 8.83 11.15
CA LEU A 175 17.03 9.67 12.29
C LEU A 175 17.99 8.95 13.22
N THR A 176 17.81 7.65 13.45
CA THR A 176 18.70 6.86 14.31
C THR A 176 20.10 6.75 13.72
N VAL A 177 20.23 6.50 12.42
CA VAL A 177 21.54 6.47 11.74
C VAL A 177 22.17 7.87 11.69
N TYR A 178 21.39 8.89 11.35
CA TYR A 178 21.85 10.28 11.29
C TYR A 178 22.38 10.74 12.66
N ALA A 179 21.61 10.50 13.72
CA ALA A 179 21.97 10.95 15.06
C ALA A 179 23.18 10.18 15.60
N ALA A 180 23.29 8.88 15.36
CA ALA A 180 24.50 8.12 15.70
C ALA A 180 25.73 8.66 14.97
N SER A 181 25.58 9.07 13.70
CA SER A 181 26.65 9.72 12.94
C SER A 181 27.06 11.08 13.50
N LYS A 182 26.14 11.84 14.10
CA LYS A 182 26.42 13.15 14.69
C LYS A 182 27.02 13.06 16.09
N GLN A 183 26.49 12.17 16.92
CA GLN A 183 26.92 12.02 18.31
C GLN A 183 28.14 11.14 18.49
N ASN A 184 28.49 10.33 17.48
CA ASN A 184 29.55 9.32 17.56
C ASN A 184 29.37 8.39 18.78
N ARG A 185 28.11 8.11 19.12
CA ARG A 185 27.67 7.23 20.22
C ARG A 185 26.51 6.37 19.72
N PRO A 186 26.28 5.19 20.30
CA PRO A 186 25.09 4.41 20.00
C PRO A 186 23.82 5.22 20.27
N VAL A 187 22.89 5.22 19.32
CA VAL A 187 21.56 5.83 19.45
C VAL A 187 20.51 4.74 19.32
N LYS A 188 19.55 4.72 20.24
CA LYS A 188 18.42 3.81 20.26
C LYS A 188 17.12 4.59 20.15
N TRP A 189 16.21 4.10 19.31
CA TRP A 189 14.83 4.51 19.25
C TRP A 189 13.91 3.29 19.39
N CYS A 190 12.78 3.48 20.06
CA CYS A 190 11.74 2.46 20.21
C CYS A 190 10.40 3.17 20.31
N ALA A 191 9.48 2.83 19.41
CA ALA A 191 8.12 3.36 19.46
C ALA A 191 7.35 2.81 20.67
N SER A 192 6.46 3.63 21.23
CA SER A 192 5.30 3.16 21.96
C SER A 192 4.28 2.53 21.00
N ARG A 193 3.25 1.87 21.56
CA ARG A 193 2.14 1.32 20.76
C ARG A 193 1.42 2.41 19.96
N THR A 194 1.19 3.57 20.55
CA THR A 194 0.45 4.66 19.89
C THR A 194 1.25 5.25 18.75
N GLU A 195 2.56 5.49 18.95
CA GLU A 195 3.45 5.95 17.88
C GLU A 195 3.54 4.94 16.73
N ASP A 196 3.63 3.64 17.05
CA ASP A 196 3.63 2.59 16.03
C ASP A 196 2.30 2.53 15.26
N PHE A 197 1.17 2.79 15.94
CA PHE A 197 -0.16 2.78 15.32
C PHE A 197 -0.36 3.91 14.32
N VAL A 198 0.17 5.12 14.57
CA VAL A 198 -0.01 6.28 13.69
C VAL A 198 1.15 6.51 12.72
N GLY A 199 2.35 6.02 13.04
CA GLY A 199 3.59 6.24 12.29
C GLY A 199 4.05 5.07 11.42
N THR A 200 3.29 3.98 11.36
CA THR A 200 3.57 2.83 10.49
C THR A 200 2.65 2.84 9.28
N VAL A 201 3.12 2.43 8.10
CA VAL A 201 2.27 2.43 6.89
C VAL A 201 1.02 1.57 7.10
N HIS A 202 -0.10 1.99 6.49
CA HIS A 202 -1.38 1.27 6.56
C HIS A 202 -1.64 0.47 5.27
N GLY A 203 -2.54 -0.51 5.32
CA GLY A 203 -2.92 -1.32 4.15
C GLY A 203 -4.38 -1.18 3.76
N ARG A 204 -4.71 -1.71 2.56
CA ARG A 204 -6.05 -1.74 1.95
C ARG A 204 -6.48 -0.37 1.40
N ASP A 205 -7.46 0.26 2.05
CA ASP A 205 -8.04 1.58 1.76
C ASP A 205 -8.33 1.84 0.27
N GLN A 206 -9.32 1.11 -0.24
CA GLN A 206 -9.78 1.19 -1.63
C GLN A 206 -11.30 1.22 -1.68
N ILE A 207 -11.84 1.95 -2.65
CA ILE A 207 -13.23 1.89 -3.10
C ILE A 207 -13.20 1.27 -4.48
N ASN A 208 -13.83 0.10 -4.61
CA ASN A 208 -13.81 -0.71 -5.82
C ASN A 208 -15.24 -0.84 -6.35
N SER A 209 -15.47 -0.35 -7.56
CA SER A 209 -16.70 -0.57 -8.34
C SER A 209 -16.43 -1.60 -9.42
N ALA A 210 -17.30 -2.60 -9.57
CA ALA A 210 -17.14 -3.65 -10.55
C ALA A 210 -18.44 -4.03 -11.26
N GLU A 211 -18.32 -4.40 -12.53
CA GLU A 211 -19.40 -4.93 -13.37
C GLU A 211 -18.98 -6.28 -13.96
N LEU A 212 -19.83 -7.31 -13.83
CA LEU A 212 -19.62 -8.63 -14.44
C LEU A 212 -20.74 -8.92 -15.44
N ALA A 213 -20.37 -9.12 -16.70
CA ALA A 213 -21.29 -9.41 -17.78
C ALA A 213 -21.38 -10.92 -18.01
N CYS A 214 -22.59 -11.46 -18.14
CA CYS A 214 -22.84 -12.88 -18.41
C CYS A 214 -23.83 -13.10 -19.55
N ASP A 215 -23.67 -14.21 -20.26
CA ASP A 215 -24.69 -14.70 -21.20
C ASP A 215 -25.92 -15.27 -20.47
N ALA A 216 -26.96 -15.65 -21.21
CA ALA A 216 -28.21 -16.18 -20.63
C ALA A 216 -28.01 -17.52 -19.89
N GLN A 217 -26.86 -18.18 -20.08
CA GLN A 217 -26.47 -19.41 -19.41
C GLN A 217 -25.49 -19.16 -18.27
N GLY A 218 -25.24 -17.90 -17.87
CA GLY A 218 -24.35 -17.58 -16.76
C GLY A 218 -22.87 -17.85 -17.04
N ARG A 219 -22.43 -17.80 -18.32
CA ARG A 219 -21.01 -17.75 -18.65
C ARG A 219 -20.52 -16.32 -18.69
N ILE A 220 -19.39 -16.06 -18.03
CA ILE A 220 -18.76 -14.74 -17.97
C ILE A 220 -18.29 -14.32 -19.36
N GLN A 221 -18.65 -13.09 -19.73
CA GLN A 221 -18.27 -12.45 -20.99
C GLN A 221 -17.26 -11.32 -20.77
N ALA A 222 -17.43 -10.53 -19.71
CA ALA A 222 -16.56 -9.38 -19.43
C ALA A 222 -16.53 -8.99 -17.96
N LEU A 223 -15.43 -8.36 -17.54
CA LEU A 223 -15.23 -7.76 -16.21
C LEU A 223 -14.73 -6.32 -16.34
N LYS A 224 -15.47 -5.35 -15.81
CA LYS A 224 -15.03 -3.96 -15.70
C LYS A 224 -14.83 -3.61 -14.23
N ILE A 225 -13.70 -2.98 -13.89
CA ILE A 225 -13.40 -2.55 -12.53
C ILE A 225 -12.87 -1.12 -12.55
N ASP A 226 -13.38 -0.31 -11.62
CA ASP A 226 -12.89 1.02 -11.29
C ASP A 226 -12.46 1.06 -9.82
N THR A 227 -11.22 1.45 -9.57
CA THR A 227 -10.61 1.48 -8.24
C THR A 227 -10.17 2.90 -7.90
N LEU A 228 -10.73 3.46 -6.84
CA LEU A 228 -10.15 4.61 -6.16
C LEU A 228 -9.35 4.10 -4.96
N GLY A 229 -8.03 4.29 -4.99
CA GLY A 229 -7.13 3.88 -3.92
C GLY A 229 -6.57 5.06 -3.14
N ASN A 230 -6.38 4.91 -1.83
CA ASN A 230 -5.67 5.90 -1.03
C ASN A 230 -4.15 5.74 -1.22
N ALA A 231 -3.42 6.83 -1.45
CA ALA A 231 -1.96 6.86 -1.42
C ALA A 231 -1.40 7.26 -0.04
N GLY A 232 -2.22 7.93 0.77
CA GLY A 232 -1.79 8.72 1.92
C GLY A 232 -1.15 10.04 1.49
N ALA A 233 -0.44 10.68 2.41
CA ALA A 233 0.16 11.99 2.18
C ALA A 233 1.37 11.96 1.23
N TYR A 234 2.03 10.81 1.13
CA TYR A 234 3.24 10.62 0.35
C TYR A 234 3.22 9.27 -0.38
N PRO A 235 3.85 9.16 -1.55
CA PRO A 235 4.03 7.88 -2.21
C PRO A 235 5.01 6.99 -1.45
N THR A 236 4.68 5.70 -1.35
CA THR A 236 5.58 4.61 -0.96
C THR A 236 5.47 3.49 -2.00
N GLY A 237 6.10 2.33 -1.77
CA GLY A 237 5.81 1.13 -2.55
C GLY A 237 4.33 0.70 -2.53
N GLY A 238 3.56 1.18 -1.54
CA GLY A 238 2.14 0.90 -1.36
C GLY A 238 1.26 1.30 -2.56
N VAL A 239 1.60 2.36 -3.30
CA VAL A 239 0.79 2.77 -4.47
C VAL A 239 0.84 1.76 -5.61
N CYS A 240 1.92 0.99 -5.72
CA CYS A 240 2.05 -0.08 -6.71
C CYS A 240 1.17 -1.30 -6.39
N ILE A 241 0.62 -1.40 -5.17
CA ILE A 241 -0.17 -2.55 -4.75
C ILE A 241 -1.47 -2.67 -5.55
N PRO A 242 -2.39 -1.69 -5.54
CA PRO A 242 -3.60 -1.76 -6.37
C PRO A 242 -3.29 -1.64 -7.86
N LEU A 243 -2.22 -0.95 -8.26
CA LEU A 243 -1.91 -0.74 -9.67
C LEU A 243 -1.30 -1.99 -10.32
N VAL A 244 -0.37 -2.65 -9.65
CA VAL A 244 0.44 -3.71 -10.27
C VAL A 244 0.25 -5.05 -9.59
N VAL A 245 0.18 -5.11 -8.27
CA VAL A 245 0.18 -6.39 -7.55
C VAL A 245 -1.20 -7.03 -7.52
N GLY A 246 -2.24 -6.24 -7.21
CA GLY A 246 -3.63 -6.70 -7.15
C GLY A 246 -4.13 -7.12 -8.52
N THR A 247 -3.78 -6.37 -9.56
CA THR A 247 -4.30 -6.59 -10.91
C THR A 247 -4.01 -8.01 -11.42
N LYS A 248 -2.86 -8.58 -11.07
CA LYS A 248 -2.43 -9.94 -11.47
C LYS A 248 -3.39 -11.07 -11.14
N ILE A 249 -4.30 -10.86 -10.19
CA ILE A 249 -5.24 -11.87 -9.71
C ILE A 249 -6.70 -11.45 -9.91
N THR A 250 -6.95 -10.40 -10.70
CA THR A 250 -8.28 -9.79 -10.88
C THR A 250 -9.33 -10.79 -11.34
N THR A 251 -8.96 -11.72 -12.22
CA THR A 251 -9.85 -12.77 -12.73
C THR A 251 -9.96 -13.98 -11.80
N SER A 252 -9.15 -14.03 -10.73
CA SER A 252 -9.04 -15.17 -9.83
C SER A 252 -8.91 -16.47 -10.65
N LEU A 253 -9.65 -17.51 -10.28
CA LEU A 253 -9.69 -18.80 -10.96
C LEU A 253 -10.74 -18.89 -12.09
N TYR A 254 -11.32 -17.77 -12.52
CA TYR A 254 -12.37 -17.73 -13.54
C TYR A 254 -11.84 -17.43 -14.94
N HIS A 255 -12.45 -18.06 -15.95
CA HIS A 255 -12.25 -17.69 -17.34
C HIS A 255 -13.01 -16.39 -17.63
N VAL A 256 -12.26 -15.30 -17.81
CA VAL A 256 -12.81 -13.97 -18.15
C VAL A 256 -12.26 -13.58 -19.53
N PRO A 257 -13.09 -13.57 -20.59
CA PRO A 257 -12.60 -13.34 -21.96
C PRO A 257 -12.04 -11.94 -22.23
N THR A 258 -12.65 -10.91 -21.65
CA THR A 258 -12.20 -9.52 -21.78
C THR A 258 -12.39 -8.77 -20.47
N PHE A 259 -11.53 -7.79 -20.21
CA PHE A 259 -11.62 -6.97 -19.03
C PHE A 259 -11.11 -5.57 -19.29
N TYR A 260 -11.53 -4.66 -18.41
CA TYR A 260 -10.98 -3.32 -18.32
C TYR A 260 -10.88 -2.90 -16.86
N TYR A 261 -9.73 -2.37 -16.48
CA TYR A 261 -9.40 -1.92 -15.13
C TYR A 261 -8.88 -0.49 -15.19
N ASP A 262 -9.52 0.42 -14.45
CA ASP A 262 -9.05 1.79 -14.24
C ASP A 262 -8.80 2.00 -12.75
N ALA A 263 -7.60 2.42 -12.39
CA ALA A 263 -7.24 2.70 -11.01
C ALA A 263 -6.59 4.06 -10.83
N ARG A 264 -7.06 4.81 -9.83
CA ARG A 264 -6.59 6.15 -9.47
C ARG A 264 -6.17 6.17 -8.02
N MET A 265 -4.92 6.58 -7.77
CA MET A 265 -4.38 6.73 -6.42
C MET A 265 -4.47 8.19 -5.99
N TYR A 266 -5.26 8.44 -4.96
CA TYR A 266 -5.51 9.79 -4.42
C TYR A 266 -4.60 10.09 -3.24
N LEU A 267 -3.98 11.27 -3.25
CA LEU A 267 -3.36 11.82 -2.04
C LEU A 267 -4.43 12.15 -1.00
N THR A 268 -4.15 11.86 0.26
CA THR A 268 -4.99 12.25 1.41
C THR A 268 -4.07 12.68 2.56
N ASN A 269 -4.58 13.48 3.50
CA ASN A 269 -3.87 13.89 4.72
C ASN A 269 -3.83 12.78 5.78
N THR A 270 -3.37 11.60 5.37
CA THR A 270 -3.26 10.41 6.22
C THR A 270 -1.88 9.77 6.05
N MET A 271 -1.49 8.89 6.97
CA MET A 271 -0.23 8.14 6.89
C MET A 271 -0.08 7.48 5.49
N PRO A 272 1.11 7.36 4.91
CA PRO A 272 1.28 6.63 3.66
C PRO A 272 0.79 5.18 3.72
N MET A 273 0.35 4.68 2.58
CA MET A 273 -0.05 3.27 2.45
C MET A 273 1.18 2.37 2.29
N GLY A 274 1.00 1.07 2.43
CA GLY A 274 2.08 0.10 2.29
C GLY A 274 1.54 -1.33 2.24
N ALA A 275 2.47 -2.29 2.25
CA ALA A 275 2.10 -3.69 2.19
C ALA A 275 1.48 -4.15 3.52
N TYR A 276 0.31 -4.78 3.43
CA TYR A 276 -0.28 -5.54 4.53
C TYR A 276 -0.76 -6.88 4.00
N ARG A 277 -0.27 -7.98 4.60
CA ARG A 277 -0.64 -9.39 4.41
C ARG A 277 -1.41 -9.68 3.10
N GLY A 278 -0.71 -10.10 2.06
CA GLY A 278 -1.28 -10.44 0.74
C GLY A 278 -1.20 -9.32 -0.30
N ALA A 279 -1.23 -8.04 0.14
CA ALA A 279 -1.02 -6.83 -0.65
C ALA A 279 -1.79 -6.79 -1.98
N GLY A 280 -2.99 -6.21 -1.99
CA GLY A 280 -3.82 -6.04 -3.19
C GLY A 280 -4.59 -7.30 -3.57
N ARG A 281 -4.04 -8.48 -3.25
CA ARG A 281 -4.70 -9.76 -3.49
C ARG A 281 -5.99 -9.94 -2.67
N PRO A 282 -6.00 -9.68 -1.34
CA PRO A 282 -7.25 -9.76 -0.58
C PRO A 282 -8.36 -8.86 -1.13
N GLU A 283 -8.01 -7.66 -1.59
CA GLU A 283 -8.93 -6.68 -2.15
C GLU A 283 -9.57 -7.21 -3.45
N MET A 284 -8.75 -7.70 -4.39
CA MET A 284 -9.26 -8.23 -5.66
C MET A 284 -10.00 -9.57 -5.50
N ILE A 285 -9.52 -10.49 -4.65
CA ILE A 285 -10.26 -11.73 -4.35
C ILE A 285 -11.60 -11.43 -3.69
N TYR A 286 -11.63 -10.50 -2.74
CA TYR A 286 -12.88 -10.11 -2.10
C TYR A 286 -13.87 -9.53 -3.13
N LEU A 287 -13.41 -8.64 -4.00
CA LEU A 287 -14.24 -8.06 -5.05
C LEU A 287 -14.84 -9.11 -5.98
N ILE A 288 -13.99 -9.94 -6.60
CA ILE A 288 -14.46 -10.92 -7.59
C ILE A 288 -15.33 -12.00 -6.95
N GLU A 289 -15.01 -12.51 -5.76
CA GLU A 289 -15.84 -13.53 -5.11
C GLU A 289 -17.21 -13.01 -4.68
N ARG A 290 -17.29 -11.75 -4.23
CA ARG A 290 -18.57 -11.10 -3.91
C ARG A 290 -19.39 -10.84 -5.17
N LEU A 291 -18.73 -10.44 -6.26
CA LEU A 291 -19.36 -10.21 -7.54
C LEU A 291 -19.91 -11.51 -8.16
N ILE A 292 -19.14 -12.59 -8.12
CA ILE A 292 -19.55 -13.93 -8.55
C ILE A 292 -20.75 -14.44 -7.74
N GLN A 293 -20.69 -14.31 -6.41
CA GLN A 293 -21.79 -14.70 -5.53
C GLN A 293 -23.08 -13.94 -5.87
N LYS A 294 -23.00 -12.61 -5.99
CA LYS A 294 -24.13 -11.74 -6.33
C LYS A 294 -24.70 -12.06 -7.71
N THR A 295 -23.83 -12.35 -8.69
CA THR A 295 -24.24 -12.70 -10.05
C THR A 295 -25.03 -14.00 -10.07
N ALA A 296 -24.56 -15.02 -9.36
CA ALA A 296 -25.25 -16.30 -9.27
C ALA A 296 -26.66 -16.14 -8.65
N GLU A 297 -26.77 -15.36 -7.58
CA GLU A 297 -28.04 -15.06 -6.90
C GLU A 297 -29.02 -14.31 -7.83
N GLU A 298 -28.57 -13.26 -8.52
CA GLU A 298 -29.40 -12.48 -9.46
C GLU A 298 -29.89 -13.31 -10.65
N MET A 299 -29.08 -14.27 -11.11
CA MET A 299 -29.43 -15.16 -12.22
C MET A 299 -30.21 -16.42 -11.77
N GLY A 300 -30.41 -16.62 -10.47
CA GLY A 300 -31.07 -17.82 -9.93
C GLY A 300 -30.28 -19.12 -10.16
N ILE A 301 -28.95 -19.04 -10.27
CA ILE A 301 -28.06 -20.19 -10.43
C ILE A 301 -27.43 -20.52 -9.08
N ASP A 302 -27.33 -21.80 -8.73
CA ASP A 302 -26.59 -22.21 -7.53
C ASP A 302 -25.15 -21.63 -7.56
N PRO A 303 -24.68 -20.95 -6.50
CA PRO A 303 -23.38 -20.27 -6.52
C PRO A 303 -22.17 -21.20 -6.69
N ILE A 304 -22.28 -22.47 -6.35
CA ILE A 304 -21.21 -23.45 -6.58
C ILE A 304 -21.22 -23.86 -8.07
N GLU A 305 -22.40 -24.10 -8.63
CA GLU A 305 -22.58 -24.39 -10.05
C GLU A 305 -22.14 -23.23 -10.95
N PHE A 306 -22.51 -21.99 -10.62
CA PHE A 306 -22.05 -20.81 -11.36
C PHE A 306 -20.52 -20.70 -11.37
N ARG A 307 -19.87 -20.98 -10.24
CA ARG A 307 -18.41 -21.02 -10.15
C ARG A 307 -17.81 -22.11 -11.04
N ARG A 308 -18.28 -23.36 -10.91
CA ARG A 308 -17.81 -24.49 -11.73
C ARG A 308 -17.93 -24.22 -13.23
N ARG A 309 -19.04 -23.61 -13.65
CA ARG A 309 -19.30 -23.23 -15.04
C ARG A 309 -18.27 -22.26 -15.62
N ASN A 310 -17.65 -21.46 -14.76
CA ASN A 310 -16.75 -20.37 -15.16
C ASN A 310 -15.30 -20.61 -14.75
N PHE A 311 -14.94 -21.73 -14.12
CA PHE A 311 -13.55 -22.02 -13.81
C PHE A 311 -12.70 -22.19 -15.05
N ILE A 312 -11.43 -21.83 -14.94
CA ILE A 312 -10.41 -22.18 -15.94
C ILE A 312 -10.27 -23.71 -15.93
N PRO A 313 -10.45 -24.40 -17.07
CA PRO A 313 -10.33 -25.86 -17.12
C PRO A 313 -8.89 -26.34 -16.88
N ALA A 314 -8.71 -27.46 -16.19
CA ALA A 314 -7.38 -28.01 -15.88
C ALA A 314 -6.56 -28.31 -17.15
N GLN A 315 -7.22 -28.77 -18.22
CA GLN A 315 -6.60 -29.03 -19.52
C GLN A 315 -6.14 -27.78 -20.26
N SER A 316 -6.50 -26.57 -19.79
CA SER A 316 -6.07 -25.30 -20.37
C SER A 316 -4.77 -24.77 -19.79
N MET A 317 -4.13 -25.50 -18.86
CA MET A 317 -2.87 -25.09 -18.25
C MET A 317 -1.67 -25.45 -19.14
N PRO A 318 -0.66 -24.56 -19.28
CA PRO A 318 -0.61 -23.21 -18.71
C PRO A 318 -1.60 -22.25 -19.38
N TYR A 319 -2.29 -21.46 -18.57
CA TYR A 319 -3.37 -20.57 -19.02
C TYR A 319 -2.96 -19.10 -18.91
N THR A 320 -3.01 -18.36 -20.02
CA THR A 320 -2.81 -16.91 -20.01
C THR A 320 -4.15 -16.21 -19.77
N THR A 321 -4.25 -15.51 -18.65
CA THR A 321 -5.40 -14.68 -18.29
C THR A 321 -5.54 -13.48 -19.22
N ALA A 322 -6.71 -12.83 -19.24
CA ALA A 322 -6.92 -11.62 -20.05
C ALA A 322 -5.96 -10.47 -19.68
N ILE A 323 -5.41 -10.47 -18.45
CA ILE A 323 -4.40 -9.50 -18.02
C ILE A 323 -2.97 -9.87 -18.47
N GLY A 324 -2.76 -11.06 -19.02
CA GLY A 324 -1.44 -11.52 -19.49
C GLY A 324 -0.63 -12.30 -18.45
N GLU A 325 -1.16 -12.51 -17.24
CA GLU A 325 -0.55 -13.40 -16.25
C GLU A 325 -0.73 -14.86 -16.68
N VAL A 326 0.33 -15.65 -16.57
CA VAL A 326 0.36 -17.06 -16.94
C VAL A 326 0.19 -17.90 -15.69
N TYR A 327 -0.91 -18.65 -15.63
CA TYR A 327 -1.13 -19.66 -14.59
C TYR A 327 -0.44 -20.93 -15.03
N ASP A 328 0.47 -21.44 -14.20
CA ASP A 328 1.30 -22.60 -14.53
C ASP A 328 0.52 -23.92 -14.46
N SER A 329 -0.36 -24.04 -13.46
CA SER A 329 -1.13 -25.25 -13.15
C SER A 329 -2.39 -24.92 -12.35
N GLY A 330 -3.36 -25.82 -12.36
CA GLY A 330 -4.57 -25.69 -11.56
C GLY A 330 -5.61 -26.77 -11.86
N ARG A 331 -6.34 -27.19 -10.82
CA ARG A 331 -7.50 -28.09 -10.89
C ARG A 331 -8.56 -27.56 -9.94
N PHE A 332 -9.38 -26.64 -10.43
CA PHE A 332 -10.32 -25.86 -9.62
C PHE A 332 -11.71 -26.50 -9.49
N SER A 333 -12.09 -27.34 -10.46
CA SER A 333 -13.33 -28.12 -10.48
C SER A 333 -13.27 -29.35 -9.57
#